data_AF-A0A3D0DSJ8-F1
#
_entry.id   AF-A0A3D0DSJ8-F1
#
_cell.length_a   1.000
_cell.length_b   1.000
_cell.length_c   1.000
_cell.angle_alpha   90.00
_cell.angle_beta   90.00
_cell.angle_gamma   90.00
#
_symmetry.space_group_name_H-M   'P 1'
#
loop_
_entity.id
_entity.type
_entity.pdbx_description
1 polymer ?
#
loop_
_entity_poly.entity_id
_entity_poly.type
_entity_poly.pdbx_seq_one_letter_code
_entity_poly.pdbx_strand_id
1 'polypeptide(L)'
;MKLATLKSGGRDGTLVVVSRDLVTCQAVPTIARTLQGALDDWDQVAPRLQAVYDQLNAGTADEAESFIESACHSPLPRAYQWCDGSAYINHVELVR
;
A
#
# COMPACT_ATOMS: atom_id res chain seq x y z
N MET A 1 1.32 -9.21 4.30
CA MET A 1 2.03 -8.11 3.63
C MET A 1 1.40 -6.76 3.98
N LYS A 2 2.18 -5.67 4.02
CA LYS A 2 1.68 -4.29 4.12
C LYS A 2 2.14 -3.50 2.89
N LEU A 3 1.25 -2.67 2.34
CA LEU A 3 1.51 -1.84 1.15
C LEU A 3 1.18 -0.39 1.47
N ALA A 4 1.95 0.54 0.89
CA ALA A 4 1.69 1.97 0.96
C ALA A 4 1.98 2.62 -0.39
N THR A 5 1.57 3.88 -0.51
CA THR A 5 1.81 4.70 -1.71
C THR A 5 2.51 5.97 -1.30
N LEU A 6 3.75 6.17 -1.78
CA LEU A 6 4.49 7.41 -1.58
C LEU A 6 3.95 8.51 -2.51
N LYS A 7 4.07 9.77 -2.08
CA LYS A 7 3.67 10.96 -2.87
C LYS A 7 4.49 11.19 -4.14
N SER A 8 5.69 10.60 -4.23
CA SER A 8 6.53 10.64 -5.43
C SER A 8 5.93 9.78 -6.54
N GLY A 9 6.25 10.05 -7.81
CA GLY A 9 5.83 9.21 -8.95
C GLY A 9 4.55 9.67 -9.67
N GLY A 10 4.02 10.85 -9.34
CA GLY A 10 2.90 11.47 -10.04
C GLY A 10 1.57 11.33 -9.29
N ARG A 11 0.44 11.43 -10.02
CA ARG A 11 -0.90 11.52 -9.40
C ARG A 11 -1.33 10.25 -8.65
N ASP A 12 -0.83 9.08 -9.06
CA ASP A 12 -1.10 7.80 -8.41
C ASP A 12 -0.02 7.40 -7.39
N GLY A 13 1.00 8.25 -7.23
CA GLY A 13 2.14 7.98 -6.35
C GLY A 13 3.01 6.81 -6.81
N THR A 14 3.80 6.27 -5.88
CA THR A 14 4.69 5.12 -6.07
C THR A 14 4.35 4.02 -5.08
N LEU A 15 4.10 2.80 -5.57
CA LEU A 15 3.85 1.64 -4.72
C LEU A 15 5.12 1.22 -3.97
N VAL A 16 4.99 1.04 -2.66
CA VAL A 16 6.02 0.45 -1.80
C VAL A 16 5.45 -0.71 -0.98
N VAL A 17 6.29 -1.71 -0.75
CA VAL A 17 6.06 -2.75 0.26
C VAL A 17 6.63 -2.26 1.58
N VAL A 18 5.88 -2.40 2.67
CA VAL A 18 6.27 -1.91 4.00
C VAL A 18 6.52 -3.09 4.94
N SER A 19 7.60 -3.01 5.71
CA SER A 19 7.94 -3.94 6.79
C SER A 19 6.83 -4.07 7.84
N ARG A 20 6.84 -5.18 8.58
CA ARG A 20 5.83 -5.47 9.60
C ARG A 20 5.84 -4.45 10.73
N ASP A 21 6.99 -3.96 11.12
CA ASP A 21 7.19 -2.98 12.21
C ASP A 21 6.99 -1.53 11.75
N LEU A 22 6.74 -1.29 10.46
CA LEU A 22 6.58 0.04 9.86
C LEU A 22 7.86 0.90 9.92
N VAL A 23 9.04 0.27 9.97
CA VAL A 23 10.31 1.01 10.04
C VAL A 23 10.94 1.18 8.66
N THR A 24 10.82 0.19 7.80
CA THR A 24 11.37 0.20 6.44
C THR A 24 10.33 -0.08 5.35
N CYS A 25 10.61 0.38 4.15
CA CYS A 25 9.87 0.04 2.95
C CYS A 25 10.79 -0.15 1.74
N GLN A 26 10.28 -0.69 0.65
CA GLN A 26 10.98 -0.80 -0.62
C GLN A 26 10.02 -0.53 -1.77
N ALA A 27 10.41 0.34 -2.70
CA ALA A 27 9.70 0.56 -3.95
C ALA A 27 9.83 -0.63 -4.90
N VAL A 28 8.76 -0.92 -5.65
CA VAL A 28 8.66 -2.15 -6.46
C VAL A 28 8.27 -1.87 -7.93
N PRO A 29 8.93 -0.92 -8.63
CA PRO A 29 8.52 -0.48 -9.97
C PRO A 29 8.60 -1.59 -11.05
N THR A 30 9.38 -2.64 -10.81
CA THR A 30 9.50 -3.82 -11.68
C THR A 30 8.38 -4.84 -11.48
N ILE A 31 7.61 -4.73 -10.39
CA ILE A 31 6.43 -5.55 -10.09
C ILE A 31 5.17 -4.78 -10.50
N ALA A 32 4.97 -3.59 -9.90
CA ALA A 32 3.90 -2.67 -10.25
C ALA A 32 4.29 -1.25 -9.83
N ARG A 33 4.01 -0.25 -10.69
CA ARG A 33 4.36 1.14 -10.40
C ARG A 33 3.45 1.80 -9.36
N THR A 34 2.19 1.39 -9.30
CA THR A 34 1.14 1.99 -8.46
C THR A 34 0.31 0.88 -7.80
N LEU A 35 -0.38 1.19 -6.69
CA LEU A 35 -1.27 0.22 -6.04
C LEU A 35 -2.45 -0.16 -6.94
N GLN A 36 -2.99 0.78 -7.71
CA GLN A 36 -4.05 0.48 -8.69
C GLN A 36 -3.56 -0.53 -9.73
N GLY A 37 -2.38 -0.32 -10.32
CA GLY A 37 -1.81 -1.26 -11.29
C GLY A 37 -1.52 -2.63 -10.68
N ALA A 38 -1.22 -2.71 -9.38
CA ALA A 38 -1.10 -3.99 -8.68
C ALA A 38 -2.47 -4.68 -8.51
N LEU A 39 -3.52 -3.93 -8.16
CA LEU A 39 -4.88 -4.47 -8.02
C LEU A 39 -5.45 -4.95 -9.37
N ASP A 40 -5.10 -4.28 -10.46
CA ASP A 40 -5.56 -4.64 -11.81
C ASP A 40 -5.05 -6.01 -12.29
N ASP A 41 -3.90 -6.49 -11.78
CA ASP A 41 -3.27 -7.79 -12.12
C ASP A 41 -2.85 -8.58 -10.86
N TRP A 42 -3.73 -8.56 -9.85
CA TRP A 42 -3.39 -8.97 -8.49
C TRP A 42 -2.83 -10.38 -8.38
N ASP A 43 -3.44 -11.36 -9.05
CA ASP A 43 -3.03 -12.76 -8.97
C ASP A 43 -1.58 -12.99 -9.44
N GLN A 44 -1.09 -12.16 -10.36
CA GLN A 44 0.29 -12.25 -10.86
C GLN A 44 1.28 -11.47 -9.97
N VAL A 45 0.88 -10.30 -9.47
CA VAL A 45 1.80 -9.43 -8.74
C VAL A 45 1.89 -9.78 -7.25
N ALA A 46 0.82 -10.26 -6.63
CA ALA A 46 0.75 -10.47 -5.19
C ALA A 46 1.83 -11.44 -4.66
N PRO A 47 2.12 -12.60 -5.31
CA PRO A 47 3.20 -13.47 -4.88
C PRO A 47 4.59 -12.80 -4.93
N ARG A 48 4.81 -11.93 -5.92
CA ARG A 48 6.07 -11.19 -6.10
C ARG A 48 6.23 -10.11 -5.02
N LEU A 49 5.15 -9.37 -4.72
CA LEU A 49 5.13 -8.40 -3.63
C LEU A 49 5.34 -9.08 -2.27
N GLN A 50 4.77 -10.28 -2.08
CA GLN A 50 4.95 -11.07 -0.86
C GLN A 50 6.41 -11.50 -0.67
N ALA A 51 7.12 -11.88 -1.73
CA ALA A 51 8.55 -12.19 -1.66
C ALA A 51 9.39 -10.98 -1.18
N VAL A 52 9.10 -9.77 -1.68
CA VAL A 52 9.75 -8.53 -1.21
C VAL A 52 9.41 -8.26 0.25
N TYR A 53 8.15 -8.48 0.65
CA TYR A 53 7.75 -8.34 2.05
C TYR A 53 8.52 -9.30 2.96
N ASP A 54 8.71 -10.55 2.55
CA ASP A 54 9.45 -11.53 3.34
C ASP A 54 10.93 -11.16 3.46
N GLN A 55 11.56 -10.66 2.37
CA GLN A 55 12.94 -10.15 2.38
C GLN A 55 13.11 -8.94 3.30
N LEU A 56 12.19 -7.98 3.25
CA LEU A 56 12.19 -6.82 4.14
C LEU A 56 12.15 -7.24 5.61
N ASN A 57 11.27 -8.19 5.95
CA ASN A 57 11.12 -8.65 7.34
C ASN A 57 12.25 -9.59 7.79
N ALA A 58 12.96 -10.23 6.86
CA ALA A 58 14.18 -10.97 7.15
C ALA A 58 15.42 -10.06 7.31
N GLY A 59 15.30 -8.77 6.98
CA GLY A 59 16.42 -7.82 6.97
C GLY A 59 17.41 -8.07 5.83
N THR A 60 16.98 -8.74 4.76
CA THR A 60 17.83 -9.12 3.60
C THR A 60 17.45 -8.39 2.32
N ALA A 61 16.63 -7.34 2.41
CA ALA A 61 16.25 -6.52 1.26
C ALA A 61 17.36 -5.49 0.97
N ASP A 62 17.95 -5.57 -0.22
CA ASP A 62 19.09 -4.72 -0.61
C ASP A 62 18.72 -3.23 -0.77
N GLU A 63 17.47 -2.94 -1.13
CA GLU A 63 16.98 -1.58 -1.42
C GLU A 63 15.97 -1.08 -0.38
N ALA A 64 16.08 -1.57 0.86
CA ALA A 64 15.23 -1.09 1.94
C ALA A 64 15.58 0.36 2.34
N GLU A 65 14.57 1.22 2.41
CA GLU A 65 14.67 2.59 2.89
C GLU A 65 13.82 2.79 4.14
N SER A 66 14.08 3.87 4.90
CA SER A 66 13.23 4.22 6.05
C SER A 66 11.81 4.54 5.61
N PHE A 67 10.83 3.94 6.27
CA PHE A 67 9.43 4.26 6.04
C PHE A 67 9.05 5.54 6.78
N ILE A 68 8.64 6.57 6.02
CA ILE A 68 8.25 7.87 6.56
C ILE A 68 6.77 8.10 6.25
N GLU A 69 5.91 7.97 7.27
CA GLU A 69 4.46 8.06 7.13
C GLU A 69 3.99 9.39 6.49
N SER A 70 4.64 10.50 6.84
CA SER A 70 4.30 11.83 6.30
C SER A 70 4.57 11.97 4.79
N ALA A 71 5.42 11.12 4.23
CA ALA A 71 5.71 11.05 2.80
C ALA A 71 4.65 10.25 2.01
N CYS A 72 3.72 9.56 2.70
CA CYS A 72 2.69 8.75 2.07
C CYS A 72 1.46 9.56 1.66
N HIS A 73 0.81 9.12 0.59
CA HIS A 73 -0.60 9.35 0.33
C HIS A 73 -1.47 8.33 1.10
N SER A 74 -2.79 8.49 1.04
CA SER A 74 -3.69 7.33 1.17
C SER A 74 -3.27 6.22 0.18
N PRO A 75 -3.46 4.92 0.49
CA PRO A 75 -2.98 3.82 -0.36
C PRO A 75 -3.42 3.92 -1.83
N LEU A 76 -4.65 4.35 -2.08
CA LEU A 76 -5.12 4.79 -3.40
C LEU A 76 -5.33 6.31 -3.35
N PRO A 77 -4.38 7.14 -3.87
CA PRO A 77 -4.51 8.61 -3.84
C PRO A 77 -5.74 9.11 -4.60
N ARG A 78 -6.17 8.32 -5.59
CA ARG A 78 -7.43 8.42 -6.32
C ARG A 78 -7.92 7.00 -6.58
N ALA A 79 -9.23 6.80 -6.54
CA ALA A 79 -9.86 5.50 -6.75
C ALA A 79 -11.03 5.64 -7.73
N TYR A 80 -11.33 4.56 -8.46
CA TYR A 80 -12.45 4.54 -9.39
C TYR A 80 -13.83 4.60 -8.70
N GLN A 81 -13.89 4.20 -7.44
CA GLN A 81 -15.11 4.22 -6.66
C GLN A 81 -14.81 4.43 -5.17
N TRP A 82 -15.68 5.20 -4.52
CA TRP A 82 -15.78 5.28 -3.08
C TRP A 82 -17.25 5.06 -2.71
N CYS A 83 -17.52 4.05 -1.90
CA CYS A 83 -18.85 3.75 -1.39
C CYS A 83 -18.72 3.53 0.11
N ASP A 84 -19.36 4.41 0.88
CA ASP A 84 -19.33 4.37 2.33
C ASP A 84 -20.64 3.80 2.87
N GLY A 85 -20.55 2.81 3.74
CA GLY A 85 -21.69 2.07 4.25
C GLY A 85 -21.96 2.38 5.72
N SER A 86 -23.23 2.43 6.11
CA SER A 86 -23.62 2.55 7.52
C SER A 86 -23.53 1.20 8.24
N ALA A 87 -22.31 0.71 8.44
CA ALA A 87 -22.04 -0.64 8.96
C ALA A 87 -22.49 -0.84 10.42
N TYR A 88 -22.56 0.23 11.20
CA TYR A 88 -22.91 0.18 12.62
C TYR A 88 -24.29 0.79 12.83
N ILE A 89 -25.31 -0.07 12.85
CA ILE A 89 -26.71 0.38 13.01
C ILE A 89 -26.85 1.24 14.27
N ASN A 90 -26.31 0.82 15.41
CA ASN A 90 -26.36 1.62 16.65
C ASN A 90 -25.81 3.05 16.50
N HIS A 91 -24.77 3.25 15.68
CA HIS A 91 -24.27 4.60 15.40
C HIS A 91 -25.32 5.41 14.65
N VAL A 92 -25.89 4.85 13.58
CA VAL A 92 -27.02 5.46 12.85
C VAL A 92 -28.15 5.78 13.80
N GLU A 93 -28.45 4.88 14.74
CA GLU A 93 -29.58 5.02 15.64
C GLU A 93 -29.47 6.23 16.58
N LEU A 94 -28.24 6.60 16.97
CA LEU A 94 -27.94 7.66 17.93
C LEU A 94 -27.69 9.03 17.28
N VAL A 95 -27.45 9.08 15.96
CA VAL A 95 -27.16 10.34 15.22
C VAL A 95 -28.32 10.79 14.32
N ARG A 96 -29.49 10.16 14.45
CA ARG A 96 -30.74 10.59 13.78
C ARG A 96 -31.26 11.89 14.39
#